data_AF-A0A218XYI6-F1
#
_entry.id   AF-A0A218XYI6-F1
#
_cell.length_a   1.000
_cell.length_b   1.000
_cell.length_c   1.000
_cell.angle_alpha   90.00
_cell.angle_beta   90.00
_cell.angle_gamma   90.00
#
_symmetry.space_group_name_H-M   'P 1'
#
loop_
_entity.id
_entity.type
_entity.pdbx_description
1 polymer ?
#
loop_
_entity_poly.entity_id
_entity_poly.type
_entity_poly.pdbx_seq_one_letter_code
_entity_poly.pdbx_strand_id
1 'polypeptide(L)'
;MAEFDAGEGDEFAERDPTGRYGRYEEILGEGAFKTVYRGFDETKGIEVAWSKVDIEPFLEFPQHLKRLYAEVDLIKSLRHENIIKFCSSWVDEGNKTINMITELFTSGSLMRYRRKHRKVDAKAIKNWCRQILRGIHYLHSHNPPIIHRDLKCENIFVNGYDGHVKIGDLGLAIVMQQPIARSVIGTPEYMAPELYEEEYNELVDVYSFGICVLELVTCERPYSECNNPAQIFKKVMSGQKPASLGRVKDPEFKQFIEKCLLPALERPSAFELLNDPFLAGGEDSTKLKSRTSQISQSSLSELRLSTKDREFSLSGEEVGADTISFTLRMLDLQGQGSRLEFMYCLGSDTPGSVSREMAQQFKLSDENKAAVEDLMDQSIKVVLESRWRSQTKPELCGIGLQCYQEDLMDCNQIGMAKKGIRVA
;
A
#
# COMPACT_ATOMS: atom_id res chain seq x y z
N MET A 1 28.08 -35.95 -6.33
CA MET A 1 26.83 -35.49 -6.98
C MET A 1 25.85 -36.63 -6.85
N ALA A 2 24.82 -36.48 -6.02
CA ALA A 2 23.75 -37.46 -5.98
C ALA A 2 22.75 -37.06 -7.07
N GLU A 3 22.75 -37.80 -8.17
CA GLU A 3 21.61 -37.84 -9.09
C GLU A 3 20.50 -38.59 -8.35
N PHE A 4 19.49 -37.86 -7.90
CA PHE A 4 18.25 -38.47 -7.45
C PHE A 4 17.47 -38.81 -8.71
N ASP A 5 17.44 -40.11 -9.02
CA ASP A 5 16.57 -40.71 -10.03
C ASP A 5 15.10 -40.40 -9.65
N ALA A 6 14.52 -39.40 -10.32
CA ALA A 6 13.12 -39.04 -10.16
C ALA A 6 12.32 -39.93 -11.13
N GLY A 7 11.87 -41.07 -10.63
CA GLY A 7 10.90 -41.91 -11.34
C GLY A 7 9.69 -41.10 -11.77
N GLU A 8 9.18 -41.39 -12.99
CA GLU A 8 7.99 -40.86 -13.67
C GLU A 8 7.08 -39.97 -12.79
N GLY A 9 7.53 -38.73 -12.53
CA GLY A 9 6.83 -37.77 -11.70
C GLY A 9 6.08 -36.80 -12.59
N ASP A 10 4.79 -36.59 -12.31
CA ASP A 10 3.85 -35.71 -13.04
C ASP A 10 4.53 -34.71 -13.98
N GLU A 11 4.52 -35.02 -15.27
CA GLU A 11 5.10 -34.17 -16.30
C GLU A 11 4.40 -32.81 -16.26
N PHE A 12 5.16 -31.74 -16.07
CA PHE A 12 4.60 -30.39 -16.12
C PHE A 12 3.91 -30.17 -17.46
N ALA A 13 2.67 -29.66 -17.43
CA ALA A 13 1.89 -29.34 -18.63
C ALA A 13 2.57 -28.26 -19.49
N GLU A 14 3.33 -27.37 -18.85
CA GLU A 14 4.04 -26.28 -19.51
C GLU A 14 5.24 -25.87 -18.67
N ARG A 15 6.29 -25.37 -19.33
CA ARG A 15 7.50 -24.85 -18.69
C ARG A 15 7.75 -23.42 -19.15
N ASP A 16 8.30 -22.60 -18.24
CA ASP A 16 8.66 -21.24 -18.60
C ASP A 16 9.90 -21.24 -19.52
N PRO A 17 10.18 -20.14 -20.25
CA PRO A 17 11.30 -20.06 -21.18
C PRO A 17 12.68 -20.31 -20.55
N THR A 18 12.83 -20.13 -19.23
CA THR A 18 14.09 -20.40 -18.53
C THR A 18 14.22 -21.85 -18.05
N GLY A 19 13.13 -22.62 -18.09
CA GLY A 19 13.06 -23.99 -17.57
C GLY A 19 13.06 -24.08 -16.04
N ARG A 20 12.89 -22.97 -15.32
CA ARG A 20 12.88 -22.91 -13.84
C ARG A 20 11.51 -23.20 -13.24
N TYR A 21 10.45 -22.75 -13.90
CA TYR A 21 9.09 -22.89 -13.43
C TYR A 21 8.36 -23.93 -14.28
N GLY A 22 7.72 -24.87 -13.62
CA GLY A 22 6.81 -25.83 -14.24
C GLY A 22 5.36 -25.55 -13.83
N ARG A 23 4.43 -25.68 -14.77
CA ARG A 23 2.99 -25.52 -14.56
C ARG A 23 2.30 -26.88 -14.54
N TYR A 24 1.38 -27.09 -13.60
CA TYR A 24 0.49 -28.24 -13.58
C TYR A 24 -0.83 -27.94 -14.31
N GLU A 25 -1.62 -28.98 -14.63
CA GLU A 25 -2.98 -28.80 -15.18
C GLU A 25 -4.00 -28.30 -14.13
N GLU A 26 -3.65 -28.33 -12.85
CA GLU A 26 -4.54 -27.90 -11.77
C GLU A 26 -4.80 -26.38 -11.85
N ILE A 27 -6.05 -26.01 -12.14
CA ILE A 27 -6.55 -24.64 -12.12
C ILE A 27 -6.92 -24.25 -10.68
N LEU A 28 -6.34 -23.16 -10.20
CA LEU A 28 -6.60 -22.57 -8.89
C LEU A 28 -7.69 -21.49 -8.94
N GLY A 29 -7.86 -20.85 -10.09
CA GLY A 29 -8.89 -19.83 -10.32
C GLY A 29 -8.98 -19.43 -11.79
N GLU A 30 -10.18 -19.07 -12.24
CA GLU A 30 -10.47 -18.72 -13.63
C GLU A 30 -11.37 -17.48 -13.65
N GLY A 31 -11.01 -16.52 -14.51
CA GLY A 31 -11.76 -15.31 -14.78
C GLY A 31 -11.78 -15.00 -16.28
N ALA A 32 -12.43 -13.91 -16.67
CA ALA A 32 -12.72 -13.61 -18.09
C ALA A 32 -11.47 -13.54 -18.99
N PHE A 33 -10.35 -13.04 -18.48
CA PHE A 33 -9.10 -12.85 -19.24
C PHE A 33 -7.90 -13.52 -18.59
N LYS A 34 -8.09 -14.18 -17.44
CA LYS A 34 -6.98 -14.68 -16.62
C LYS A 34 -7.34 -16.06 -16.06
N THR A 35 -6.45 -17.01 -16.26
CA THR A 35 -6.51 -18.32 -15.60
C THR A 35 -5.27 -18.50 -14.73
N VAL A 36 -5.45 -18.95 -13.49
CA VAL A 36 -4.38 -19.19 -12.52
C VAL A 36 -4.24 -20.68 -12.31
N TYR A 37 -3.04 -21.19 -12.54
CA TYR A 37 -2.67 -22.57 -12.37
C TYR A 37 -1.73 -22.73 -11.18
N ARG A 38 -1.71 -23.94 -10.63
CA ARG A 38 -0.64 -24.35 -9.72
C ARG A 38 0.65 -24.52 -10.53
N GLY A 39 1.75 -24.02 -9.99
CA GLY A 39 3.08 -24.21 -10.55
C GLY A 39 4.12 -24.49 -9.48
N PHE A 40 5.34 -24.76 -9.91
CA PHE A 40 6.46 -25.09 -9.04
C PHE A 40 7.73 -24.36 -9.49
N ASP A 41 8.44 -23.74 -8.55
CA ASP A 41 9.77 -23.16 -8.76
C ASP A 41 10.84 -24.22 -8.42
N GLU A 42 11.38 -24.88 -9.43
CA GLU A 42 12.35 -25.98 -9.25
C GLU A 42 13.67 -25.52 -8.63
N THR A 43 14.02 -24.24 -8.74
CA THR A 43 15.24 -23.70 -8.11
C THR A 43 15.08 -23.53 -6.61
N LYS A 44 13.87 -23.13 -6.16
CA LYS A 44 13.59 -22.89 -4.73
C LYS A 44 12.90 -24.06 -4.04
N GLY A 45 12.36 -25.01 -4.79
CA GLY A 45 11.59 -26.13 -4.26
C GLY A 45 10.26 -25.70 -3.62
N ILE A 46 9.60 -24.67 -4.15
CA ILE A 46 8.35 -24.14 -3.59
C ILE A 46 7.25 -24.06 -4.65
N GLU A 47 6.00 -24.16 -4.20
CA GLU A 47 4.84 -23.92 -5.05
C GLU A 47 4.67 -22.43 -5.36
N VAL A 48 4.17 -22.15 -6.55
CA VAL A 48 3.89 -20.80 -7.06
C VAL A 48 2.54 -20.75 -7.74
N ALA A 49 1.97 -19.56 -7.87
CA ALA A 49 0.79 -19.33 -8.68
C ALA A 49 1.24 -18.88 -10.08
N TRP A 50 0.81 -19.60 -11.11
CA TRP A 50 1.09 -19.29 -12.50
C TRP A 50 -0.16 -18.70 -13.15
N SER A 51 -0.16 -17.39 -13.34
CA SER A 51 -1.26 -16.68 -14.01
C SER A 51 -0.99 -16.56 -15.51
N LYS A 52 -1.90 -17.04 -16.35
CA LYS A 52 -1.94 -16.79 -17.79
C LYS A 52 -3.01 -15.74 -18.08
N VAL A 53 -2.62 -14.60 -18.64
CA VAL A 53 -3.53 -13.54 -19.07
C VAL A 53 -3.61 -13.57 -20.59
N ASP A 54 -4.82 -13.76 -21.12
CA ASP A 54 -5.08 -13.70 -22.55
C ASP A 54 -4.96 -12.26 -23.06
N ILE A 55 -4.05 -12.04 -24.02
CA ILE A 55 -3.83 -10.72 -24.62
C ILE A 55 -4.38 -10.61 -26.04
N GLU A 56 -4.93 -11.68 -26.61
CA GLU A 56 -5.53 -11.65 -27.95
C GLU A 56 -6.56 -10.52 -28.13
N PRO A 57 -7.48 -10.26 -27.17
CA PRO A 57 -8.45 -9.16 -27.29
C PRO A 57 -7.83 -7.75 -27.31
N PHE A 58 -6.55 -7.61 -26.95
CA PHE A 58 -5.86 -6.33 -26.83
C PHE A 58 -4.91 -6.05 -28.01
N LEU A 59 -4.66 -7.03 -28.87
CA LEU A 59 -3.72 -6.90 -30.00
C LEU A 59 -4.18 -5.84 -31.01
N GLU A 60 -5.49 -5.67 -31.18
CA GLU A 60 -6.07 -4.62 -32.03
C GLU A 60 -6.03 -3.22 -31.40
N PHE A 61 -5.65 -3.12 -30.11
CA PHE A 61 -5.60 -1.88 -29.33
C PHE A 61 -4.20 -1.65 -28.75
N PRO A 62 -3.22 -1.19 -29.56
CA PRO A 62 -1.83 -1.06 -29.13
C PRO A 62 -1.63 -0.21 -27.85
N GLN A 63 -2.48 0.79 -27.64
CA GLN A 63 -2.43 1.62 -26.43
C GLN A 63 -2.83 0.83 -25.18
N HIS A 64 -3.83 -0.05 -25.26
CA HIS A 64 -4.25 -0.89 -24.14
C HIS A 64 -3.18 -1.94 -23.83
N LEU A 65 -2.59 -2.54 -24.86
CA LEU A 65 -1.50 -3.51 -24.69
C LEU A 65 -0.26 -2.87 -24.04
N LYS A 66 0.14 -1.66 -24.49
CA LYS A 66 1.25 -0.91 -23.87
C LYS A 66 0.99 -0.62 -22.38
N ARG A 67 -0.24 -0.25 -22.05
CA ARG A 67 -0.66 0.00 -20.67
C ARG A 67 -0.62 -1.29 -19.83
N LEU A 68 -1.10 -2.41 -20.37
CA LEU A 68 -1.03 -3.72 -19.70
C LEU A 68 0.41 -4.12 -19.38
N TYR A 69 1.35 -3.95 -20.31
CA TYR A 69 2.77 -4.20 -20.04
C TYR A 69 3.35 -3.29 -18.96
N ALA A 70 3.02 -1.99 -19.01
CA ALA A 70 3.44 -1.05 -17.96
C ALA A 70 2.89 -1.44 -16.57
N GLU A 71 1.67 -1.98 -16.52
CA GLU A 71 1.06 -2.47 -15.30
C GLU A 71 1.79 -3.70 -14.74
N VAL A 72 2.16 -4.65 -15.61
CA VAL A 72 2.98 -5.81 -15.22
C VAL A 72 4.33 -5.38 -14.64
N ASP A 73 4.98 -4.38 -15.26
CA ASP A 73 6.25 -3.85 -14.77
C ASP A 73 6.11 -3.06 -13.47
N LEU A 74 4.99 -2.37 -13.27
CA LEU A 74 4.66 -1.74 -11.99
C LEU A 74 4.53 -2.79 -10.88
N ILE A 75 3.77 -3.86 -11.09
CA ILE A 75 3.57 -4.92 -10.09
C ILE A 75 4.88 -5.60 -9.71
N LYS A 76 5.79 -5.81 -10.69
CA LYS A 76 7.15 -6.32 -10.43
C LYS A 76 7.92 -5.49 -9.42
N SER A 77 7.71 -4.17 -9.43
CA SER A 77 8.44 -3.24 -8.55
C SER A 77 7.93 -3.26 -7.10
N LEU A 78 6.72 -3.77 -6.86
CA LEU A 78 6.08 -3.73 -5.56
C LEU A 78 6.70 -4.72 -4.57
N ARG A 79 7.04 -4.21 -3.39
CA ARG A 79 7.69 -4.93 -2.30
C ARG A 79 7.12 -4.47 -0.96
N HIS A 80 6.21 -5.26 -0.41
CA HIS A 80 5.60 -4.99 0.90
C HIS A 80 5.11 -6.29 1.56
N GLU A 81 5.08 -6.35 2.89
CA GLU A 81 4.69 -7.55 3.64
C GLU A 81 3.23 -7.97 3.39
N ASN A 82 2.36 -7.00 3.13
CA ASN A 82 0.92 -7.21 2.87
C ASN A 82 0.53 -7.09 1.39
N ILE A 83 1.50 -7.16 0.47
CA ILE A 83 1.26 -7.20 -0.98
C ILE A 83 1.85 -8.49 -1.54
N ILE A 84 1.12 -9.16 -2.45
CA ILE A 84 1.56 -10.42 -3.04
C ILE A 84 2.91 -10.24 -3.75
N LYS A 85 3.83 -11.15 -3.48
CA LYS A 85 5.17 -11.12 -4.04
C LYS A 85 5.13 -11.57 -5.49
N PHE A 86 5.50 -10.65 -6.38
CA PHE A 86 5.78 -10.95 -7.76
C PHE A 86 7.17 -11.58 -7.93
N CYS A 87 7.23 -12.69 -8.68
CA CYS A 87 8.46 -13.47 -8.92
C CYS A 87 9.01 -13.29 -10.33
N SER A 88 8.19 -13.45 -11.38
CA SER A 88 8.62 -13.41 -12.78
C SER A 88 7.45 -13.14 -13.73
N SER A 89 7.73 -12.68 -14.95
CA SER A 89 6.79 -12.76 -16.07
C SER A 89 7.49 -12.82 -17.42
N TRP A 90 6.76 -13.29 -18.41
CA TRP A 90 7.15 -13.27 -19.82
C TRP A 90 5.91 -13.18 -20.71
N VAL A 91 6.13 -12.78 -21.96
CA VAL A 91 5.13 -12.83 -23.01
C VAL A 91 5.33 -14.11 -23.81
N ASP A 92 4.26 -14.85 -24.03
CA ASP A 92 4.22 -15.97 -24.96
C ASP A 92 3.46 -15.50 -26.21
N GLU A 93 4.21 -15.15 -27.25
CA GLU A 93 3.65 -14.66 -28.52
C GLU A 93 2.88 -15.77 -29.26
N GLY A 94 3.29 -17.03 -29.11
CA GLY A 94 2.66 -18.16 -29.79
C GLY A 94 1.26 -18.42 -29.27
N ASN A 95 1.10 -18.42 -27.94
CA ASN A 95 -0.20 -18.57 -27.29
C ASN A 95 -0.93 -17.24 -27.03
N LYS A 96 -0.33 -16.10 -27.42
CA LYS A 96 -0.86 -14.75 -27.17
C LYS A 96 -1.23 -14.54 -25.69
N THR A 97 -0.31 -14.87 -24.79
CA THR A 97 -0.53 -14.70 -23.34
C THR A 97 0.60 -13.92 -22.67
N ILE A 98 0.26 -13.19 -21.61
CA ILE A 98 1.22 -12.76 -20.60
C ILE A 98 1.17 -13.76 -19.45
N ASN A 99 2.32 -14.33 -19.12
CA ASN A 99 2.46 -15.28 -18.02
C ASN A 99 3.11 -14.57 -16.83
N MET A 100 2.54 -14.73 -15.64
CA MET A 100 3.05 -14.12 -14.40
C MET A 100 3.16 -15.16 -13.29
N ILE A 101 4.28 -15.13 -12.58
CA ILE A 101 4.55 -15.98 -11.41
C ILE A 101 4.48 -15.14 -10.16
N THR A 102 3.63 -15.54 -9.22
CA THR A 102 3.54 -14.94 -7.88
C THR A 102 3.69 -16.02 -6.81
N GLU A 103 3.89 -15.60 -5.56
CA GLU A 103 3.79 -16.54 -4.44
C GLU A 103 2.37 -17.16 -4.38
N LEU A 104 2.30 -18.41 -3.90
CA LEU A 104 1.05 -19.15 -3.74
C LEU A 104 0.60 -19.17 -2.27
N PHE A 105 -0.70 -18.97 -2.03
CA PHE A 105 -1.32 -19.12 -0.72
C PHE A 105 -2.19 -20.37 -0.66
N THR A 106 -1.68 -21.41 -0.02
CA THR A 106 -2.37 -22.72 0.09
C THR A 106 -3.63 -22.67 0.95
N SER A 107 -3.75 -21.69 1.86
CA SER A 107 -4.99 -21.51 2.65
C SER A 107 -6.08 -20.75 1.89
N GLY A 108 -5.78 -20.29 0.67
CA GLY A 108 -6.71 -19.63 -0.23
C GLY A 108 -7.01 -18.17 0.14
N SER A 109 -8.08 -17.65 -0.46
CA SER A 109 -8.56 -16.29 -0.20
C SER A 109 -9.11 -16.15 1.22
N LEU A 110 -9.06 -14.93 1.74
CA LEU A 110 -9.56 -14.56 3.05
C LEU A 110 -11.07 -14.83 3.15
N MET A 111 -11.81 -14.64 2.04
CA MET A 111 -13.22 -15.03 1.93
C MET A 111 -13.42 -16.53 2.20
N ARG A 112 -12.69 -17.39 1.46
CA ARG A 112 -12.79 -18.85 1.60
C ARG A 112 -12.37 -19.29 3.00
N TYR A 113 -11.30 -18.71 3.52
CA TYR A 113 -10.79 -18.98 4.86
C TYR A 113 -11.81 -18.61 5.94
N ARG A 114 -12.42 -17.43 5.83
CA ARG A 114 -13.45 -16.96 6.77
C ARG A 114 -14.71 -17.82 6.74
N ARG A 115 -15.16 -18.27 5.57
CA ARG A 115 -16.29 -19.20 5.44
C ARG A 115 -16.01 -20.56 6.05
N LYS A 116 -14.79 -21.08 5.87
CA LYS A 116 -14.33 -22.33 6.49
C LYS A 116 -14.29 -22.24 8.02
N HIS A 117 -13.80 -21.11 8.54
CA HIS A 117 -13.65 -20.88 9.98
C HIS A 117 -14.69 -19.87 10.48
N ARG A 118 -15.91 -20.33 10.80
CA ARG A 118 -17.04 -19.44 11.16
C ARG A 118 -16.88 -18.70 12.49
N LYS A 119 -16.13 -19.24 13.45
CA LYS A 119 -15.85 -18.59 14.74
C LYS A 119 -14.43 -18.03 14.71
N VAL A 120 -14.30 -16.73 14.43
CA VAL A 120 -13.04 -15.99 14.46
C VAL A 120 -13.18 -14.87 15.48
N ASP A 121 -12.17 -14.72 16.33
CA ASP A 121 -12.15 -13.67 17.34
C ASP A 121 -12.03 -12.28 16.72
N ALA A 122 -12.67 -11.28 17.36
CA ALA A 122 -12.59 -9.89 16.94
C ALA A 122 -11.15 -9.40 16.76
N LYS A 123 -10.22 -9.84 17.63
CA LYS A 123 -8.80 -9.50 17.56
C LYS A 123 -8.16 -9.95 16.25
N ALA A 124 -8.50 -11.14 15.77
CA ALA A 124 -7.98 -11.67 14.51
C ALA A 124 -8.51 -10.87 13.31
N ILE A 125 -9.80 -10.52 13.31
CA ILE A 125 -10.39 -9.66 12.26
C ILE A 125 -9.72 -8.27 12.27
N LYS A 126 -9.57 -7.65 13.44
CA LYS A 126 -8.84 -6.37 13.59
C LYS A 126 -7.39 -6.50 13.10
N ASN A 127 -6.74 -7.65 13.32
CA ASN A 127 -5.39 -7.91 12.81
C ASN A 127 -5.33 -7.99 11.28
N TRP A 128 -6.28 -8.67 10.65
CA TRP A 128 -6.39 -8.66 9.19
C TRP A 128 -6.68 -7.26 8.65
N CYS A 129 -7.54 -6.49 9.33
CA CYS A 129 -7.81 -5.10 8.96
C CYS A 129 -6.53 -4.25 8.93
N ARG A 130 -5.69 -4.32 9.98
CA ARG A 130 -4.41 -3.58 10.02
C ARG A 130 -3.51 -3.97 8.86
N GLN A 131 -3.34 -5.27 8.60
CA GLN A 131 -2.49 -5.76 7.54
C GLN A 131 -2.99 -5.32 6.14
N ILE A 132 -4.30 -5.41 5.89
CA ILE A 132 -4.89 -4.93 4.63
C ILE A 132 -4.67 -3.42 4.49
N LEU A 133 -4.94 -2.63 5.52
CA LEU A 133 -4.74 -1.18 5.47
C LEU A 133 -3.27 -0.78 5.28
N ARG A 134 -2.31 -1.52 5.85
CA ARG A 134 -0.87 -1.31 5.57
C ARG A 134 -0.56 -1.54 4.10
N GLY A 135 -1.12 -2.60 3.51
CA GLY A 135 -1.01 -2.87 2.07
C GLY A 135 -1.60 -1.75 1.21
N ILE A 136 -2.82 -1.31 1.53
CA ILE A 136 -3.49 -0.20 0.83
C ILE A 136 -2.67 1.09 0.95
N HIS A 137 -2.27 1.45 2.18
CA HIS A 137 -1.46 2.64 2.43
C HIS A 137 -0.13 2.60 1.64
N TYR A 138 0.54 1.46 1.58
CA TYR A 138 1.74 1.28 0.76
C TYR A 138 1.47 1.61 -0.71
N LEU A 139 0.41 1.06 -1.31
CA LEU A 139 0.05 1.34 -2.71
C LEU A 139 -0.25 2.84 -2.92
N HIS A 140 -1.05 3.43 -2.03
CA HIS A 140 -1.47 4.83 -2.10
C HIS A 140 -0.33 5.83 -1.89
N SER A 141 0.75 5.41 -1.23
CA SER A 141 1.92 6.27 -0.96
C SER A 141 2.91 6.36 -2.13
N HIS A 142 2.66 5.67 -3.25
CA HIS A 142 3.47 5.81 -4.46
C HIS A 142 3.21 7.16 -5.14
N ASN A 143 4.13 7.58 -6.01
CA ASN A 143 3.95 8.77 -6.84
C ASN A 143 4.10 8.41 -8.33
N PRO A 144 3.00 8.38 -9.11
CA PRO A 144 1.62 8.61 -8.69
C PRO A 144 1.05 7.48 -7.80
N PRO A 145 -0.02 7.73 -7.02
CA PRO A 145 -0.67 6.71 -6.20
C PRO A 145 -1.13 5.51 -7.04
N ILE A 146 -0.95 4.31 -6.50
CA ILE A 146 -1.42 3.07 -7.14
C ILE A 146 -2.78 2.72 -6.55
N ILE A 147 -3.80 2.66 -7.40
CA ILE A 147 -5.17 2.29 -7.01
C ILE A 147 -5.42 0.83 -7.40
N HIS A 148 -5.90 0.01 -6.47
CA HIS A 148 -6.17 -1.40 -6.73
C HIS A 148 -7.41 -1.63 -7.59
N ARG A 149 -8.52 -0.91 -7.34
CA ARG A 149 -9.79 -0.91 -8.10
C ARG A 149 -10.66 -2.18 -8.06
N ASP A 150 -10.14 -3.33 -7.64
CA ASP A 150 -10.89 -4.58 -7.43
C ASP A 150 -10.53 -5.21 -6.08
N LEU A 151 -10.42 -4.38 -5.04
CA LEU A 151 -10.17 -4.88 -3.70
C LEU A 151 -11.41 -5.62 -3.18
N LYS A 152 -11.26 -6.91 -2.88
CA LYS A 152 -12.31 -7.77 -2.33
C LYS A 152 -11.70 -8.91 -1.53
N CYS A 153 -12.47 -9.54 -0.64
CA CYS A 153 -11.99 -10.67 0.17
C CYS A 153 -11.52 -11.88 -0.65
N GLU A 154 -11.92 -11.98 -1.93
CA GLU A 154 -11.43 -13.00 -2.86
C GLU A 154 -10.00 -12.74 -3.36
N ASN A 155 -9.61 -11.46 -3.46
CA ASN A 155 -8.30 -11.02 -3.92
C ASN A 155 -7.33 -10.75 -2.75
N ILE A 156 -7.77 -11.00 -1.50
CA ILE A 156 -6.93 -10.95 -0.31
C ILE A 156 -6.65 -12.39 0.10
N PHE A 157 -5.39 -12.76 0.26
CA PHE A 157 -4.97 -14.11 0.58
C PHE A 157 -4.46 -14.19 2.02
N VAL A 158 -4.61 -15.35 2.64
CA VAL A 158 -4.18 -15.58 4.02
C VAL A 158 -3.24 -16.77 4.11
N ASN A 159 -2.21 -16.65 4.93
CA ASN A 159 -1.43 -17.79 5.39
C ASN A 159 -2.08 -18.33 6.68
N GLY A 160 -2.73 -19.49 6.60
CA GLY A 160 -3.45 -20.08 7.73
C GLY A 160 -2.56 -20.52 8.90
N TYR A 161 -1.25 -20.63 8.71
CA TYR A 161 -0.31 -21.02 9.76
C TYR A 161 -0.03 -19.88 10.75
N ASP A 162 0.11 -18.64 10.27
CA ASP A 162 0.52 -17.49 11.08
C ASP A 162 -0.45 -16.30 11.02
N GLY A 163 -1.49 -16.38 10.18
CA GLY A 163 -2.50 -15.33 10.03
C GLY A 163 -2.04 -14.10 9.26
N HIS A 164 -0.91 -14.17 8.55
CA HIS A 164 -0.50 -13.10 7.64
C HIS A 164 -1.42 -13.02 6.43
N VAL A 165 -1.81 -11.80 6.04
CA VAL A 165 -2.64 -11.55 4.87
C VAL A 165 -1.91 -10.66 3.86
N LYS A 166 -2.15 -10.93 2.58
CA LYS A 166 -1.60 -10.15 1.47
C LYS A 166 -2.65 -9.86 0.42
N ILE A 167 -2.60 -8.64 -0.10
CA ILE A 167 -3.43 -8.20 -1.21
C ILE A 167 -2.79 -8.70 -2.51
N GLY A 168 -3.55 -9.45 -3.30
CA GLY A 168 -3.14 -9.94 -4.61
C GLY A 168 -4.04 -9.41 -5.72
N ASP A 169 -3.85 -9.92 -6.94
CA ASP A 169 -4.57 -9.45 -8.14
C ASP A 169 -4.49 -7.94 -8.39
N LEU A 170 -3.35 -7.35 -8.01
CA LEU A 170 -2.86 -6.11 -8.60
C LEU A 170 -2.61 -6.39 -10.08
N GLY A 171 -3.08 -5.53 -10.99
CA GLY A 171 -2.59 -5.62 -12.37
C GLY A 171 -3.57 -5.83 -13.51
N LEU A 172 -4.88 -5.71 -13.28
CA LEU A 172 -5.87 -5.76 -14.35
C LEU A 172 -6.72 -4.48 -14.40
N ALA A 173 -6.25 -3.42 -13.77
CA ALA A 173 -6.96 -2.15 -13.64
C ALA A 173 -7.19 -1.49 -15.01
N ILE A 174 -6.35 -1.77 -16.01
CA ILE A 174 -6.52 -1.32 -17.40
C ILE A 174 -7.40 -2.27 -18.22
N VAL A 175 -7.34 -3.59 -18.01
CA VAL A 175 -8.30 -4.55 -18.59
C VAL A 175 -9.73 -4.16 -18.23
N MET A 176 -9.90 -3.62 -17.03
CA MET A 176 -11.14 -3.11 -16.48
C MET A 176 -11.58 -1.75 -17.04
N GLN A 177 -10.72 -0.97 -17.71
CA GLN A 177 -11.06 0.36 -18.26
C GLN A 177 -11.50 0.33 -19.74
N GLN A 178 -11.79 -0.85 -20.30
CA GLN A 178 -12.12 -1.03 -21.71
C GLN A 178 -13.53 -0.46 -22.08
N PRO A 179 -13.67 0.28 -23.21
CA PRO A 179 -14.98 0.71 -23.73
C PRO A 179 -15.88 -0.44 -24.21
N ILE A 180 -15.27 -1.60 -24.49
CA ILE A 180 -15.93 -2.79 -25.04
C ILE A 180 -16.69 -3.54 -23.94
N ALA A 181 -16.32 -3.36 -22.67
CA ALA A 181 -17.04 -3.85 -21.51
C ALA A 181 -18.06 -2.81 -21.02
N ARG A 182 -19.18 -2.68 -21.74
CA ARG A 182 -20.44 -2.21 -21.12
C ARG A 182 -20.97 -3.18 -20.06
N SER A 183 -20.29 -4.31 -19.84
CA SER A 183 -20.47 -5.20 -18.69
C SER A 183 -19.74 -4.62 -17.48
N VAL A 184 -20.50 -4.42 -16.39
CA VAL A 184 -20.08 -3.94 -15.07
C VAL A 184 -18.62 -4.28 -14.77
N ILE A 185 -17.79 -3.24 -14.76
CA ILE A 185 -16.37 -3.33 -14.40
C ILE A 185 -16.29 -3.73 -12.93
N GLY A 186 -15.54 -4.78 -12.59
CA GLY A 186 -15.31 -5.17 -11.19
C GLY A 186 -16.48 -5.89 -10.55
N THR A 187 -16.42 -5.99 -9.23
CA THR A 187 -17.42 -6.70 -8.42
C THR A 187 -18.36 -5.67 -7.79
N PRO A 188 -19.55 -5.41 -8.34
CA PRO A 188 -20.39 -4.26 -7.99
C PRO A 188 -20.73 -4.13 -6.51
N GLU A 189 -20.72 -5.25 -5.77
CA GLU A 189 -20.85 -5.28 -4.32
C GLU A 189 -19.81 -4.44 -3.56
N TYR A 190 -18.60 -4.29 -4.12
CA TYR A 190 -17.44 -3.66 -3.48
C TYR A 190 -17.11 -2.28 -4.05
N MET A 191 -17.76 -1.88 -5.15
CA MET A 191 -17.44 -0.65 -5.85
C MET A 191 -17.99 0.57 -5.14
N ALA A 192 -17.14 1.58 -4.98
CA ALA A 192 -17.55 2.90 -4.51
C ALA A 192 -18.47 3.60 -5.54
N PRO A 193 -19.41 4.47 -5.13
CA PRO A 193 -20.29 5.19 -6.05
C PRO A 193 -19.53 6.06 -7.06
N GLU A 194 -18.46 6.72 -6.63
CA GLU A 194 -17.64 7.57 -7.49
C GLU A 194 -16.84 6.80 -8.55
N LEU A 195 -16.72 5.47 -8.43
CA LEU A 195 -16.07 4.64 -9.46
C LEU A 195 -16.89 4.58 -10.76
N TYR A 196 -18.17 4.96 -10.70
CA TYR A 196 -19.05 5.12 -11.87
C TYR A 196 -18.99 6.54 -12.47
N GLU A 197 -18.28 7.46 -11.83
CA GLU A 197 -18.03 8.82 -12.30
C GLU A 197 -16.68 8.87 -13.05
N GLU A 198 -16.43 9.93 -13.83
CA GLU A 198 -15.19 10.05 -14.61
C GLU A 198 -13.98 10.39 -13.72
N GLU A 199 -14.21 11.02 -12.57
CA GLU A 199 -13.18 11.46 -11.64
C GLU A 199 -13.28 10.69 -10.32
N TYR A 200 -12.24 9.92 -9.99
CA TYR A 200 -12.11 9.22 -8.71
C TYR A 200 -10.64 9.18 -8.29
N ASN A 201 -10.43 8.96 -7.00
CA ASN A 201 -9.10 8.86 -6.39
C ASN A 201 -8.90 7.51 -5.70
N GLU A 202 -7.79 7.35 -4.99
CA GLU A 202 -7.40 6.12 -4.30
C GLU A 202 -8.37 5.69 -3.18
N LEU A 203 -9.22 6.61 -2.69
CA LEU A 203 -10.17 6.33 -1.61
C LEU A 203 -11.24 5.30 -2.01
N VAL A 204 -11.41 5.00 -3.30
CA VAL A 204 -12.28 3.89 -3.75
C VAL A 204 -11.85 2.56 -3.12
N ASP A 205 -10.55 2.34 -2.91
CA ASP A 205 -10.05 1.12 -2.26
C ASP A 205 -10.42 1.09 -0.77
N VAL A 206 -10.55 2.26 -0.11
CA VAL A 206 -11.00 2.35 1.28
C VAL A 206 -12.48 1.99 1.41
N TYR A 207 -13.31 2.38 0.44
CA TYR A 207 -14.71 1.93 0.39
C TYR A 207 -14.79 0.41 0.25
N SER A 208 -14.07 -0.13 -0.74
CA SER A 208 -14.00 -1.58 -0.97
C SER A 208 -13.48 -2.34 0.25
N PHE A 209 -12.51 -1.77 0.97
CA PHE A 209 -12.04 -2.28 2.25
C PHE A 209 -13.15 -2.31 3.31
N GLY A 210 -13.94 -1.25 3.44
CA GLY A 210 -15.11 -1.22 4.33
C GLY A 210 -16.10 -2.34 4.05
N ILE A 211 -16.38 -2.61 2.77
CA ILE A 211 -17.21 -3.74 2.34
C ILE A 211 -16.56 -5.09 2.67
N CYS A 212 -15.23 -5.23 2.51
CA CYS A 212 -14.52 -6.43 2.94
C CYS A 212 -14.70 -6.68 4.44
N VAL A 213 -14.51 -5.66 5.29
CA VAL A 213 -14.70 -5.78 6.74
C VAL A 213 -16.13 -6.20 7.06
N LEU A 214 -17.13 -5.63 6.37
CA LEU A 214 -18.53 -6.02 6.51
C LEU A 214 -18.76 -7.51 6.18
N GLU A 215 -18.21 -8.01 5.07
CA GLU A 215 -18.29 -9.43 4.72
C GLU A 215 -17.60 -10.31 5.77
N LEU A 216 -16.43 -9.90 6.28
CA LEU A 216 -15.70 -10.67 7.29
C LEU A 216 -16.45 -10.81 8.61
N VAL A 217 -17.12 -9.75 9.06
CA VAL A 217 -17.86 -9.79 10.35
C VAL A 217 -19.21 -10.50 10.22
N THR A 218 -19.88 -10.35 9.08
CA THR A 218 -21.21 -10.96 8.86
C THR A 218 -21.13 -12.38 8.30
N CYS A 219 -20.06 -12.72 7.59
CA CYS A 219 -19.95 -13.91 6.73
C CYS A 219 -21.05 -13.98 5.65
N GLU A 220 -21.66 -12.85 5.29
CA GLU A 220 -22.72 -12.73 4.30
C GLU A 220 -22.19 -11.96 3.08
N ARG A 221 -22.58 -12.39 1.88
CA ARG A 221 -22.26 -11.63 0.66
C ARG A 221 -22.88 -10.22 0.79
N PRO A 222 -22.10 -9.13 0.60
CA PRO A 222 -22.65 -7.78 0.59
C PRO A 222 -23.73 -7.66 -0.48
N TYR A 223 -24.79 -6.90 -0.19
CA TYR A 223 -25.95 -6.74 -1.07
C TYR A 223 -26.65 -8.06 -1.49
N SER A 224 -26.55 -9.13 -0.68
CA SER A 224 -27.25 -10.41 -0.94
C SER A 224 -28.77 -10.28 -1.06
N GLU A 225 -29.36 -9.17 -0.60
CA GLU A 225 -30.77 -8.86 -0.80
C GLU A 225 -31.13 -8.35 -2.22
N CYS A 226 -30.15 -8.14 -3.09
CA CYS A 226 -30.33 -7.74 -4.48
C CYS A 226 -30.26 -8.96 -5.42
N ASN A 227 -31.14 -9.00 -6.42
CA ASN A 227 -31.25 -10.12 -7.35
C ASN A 227 -30.31 -10.00 -8.56
N ASN A 228 -29.79 -8.80 -8.84
CA ASN A 228 -28.90 -8.56 -9.97
C ASN A 228 -28.02 -7.31 -9.74
N PRO A 229 -26.91 -7.16 -10.49
CA PRO A 229 -26.00 -6.02 -10.41
C PRO A 229 -26.67 -4.64 -10.56
N ALA A 230 -27.70 -4.51 -11.39
CA ALA A 230 -28.37 -3.23 -11.61
C ALA A 230 -29.11 -2.73 -10.34
N GLN A 231 -29.62 -3.65 -9.51
CA GLN A 231 -30.20 -3.29 -8.22
C GLN A 231 -29.14 -2.83 -7.21
N ILE A 232 -27.95 -3.45 -7.24
CA ILE A 232 -26.80 -3.06 -6.42
C ILE A 232 -26.37 -1.65 -6.81
N PHE A 233 -26.14 -1.42 -8.11
CA PHE A 233 -25.82 -0.11 -8.67
C PHE A 233 -26.82 0.96 -8.21
N LYS A 234 -28.12 0.72 -8.36
CA LYS A 234 -29.16 1.67 -7.92
C LYS A 234 -29.08 1.99 -6.42
N LYS A 235 -28.79 1.00 -5.58
CA LYS A 235 -28.64 1.21 -4.13
C LYS A 235 -27.38 2.01 -3.81
N VAL A 236 -26.24 1.62 -4.37
CA VAL A 236 -24.95 2.29 -4.18
C VAL A 236 -25.06 3.77 -4.59
N MET A 237 -25.58 4.05 -5.79
CA MET A 237 -25.76 5.43 -6.28
C MET A 237 -26.78 6.26 -5.49
N SER A 238 -27.68 5.63 -4.71
CA SER A 238 -28.61 6.32 -3.82
C SER A 238 -28.14 6.38 -2.36
N GLY A 239 -26.88 6.01 -2.09
CA GLY A 239 -26.30 6.00 -0.74
C GLY A 239 -26.85 4.90 0.18
N GLN A 240 -27.58 3.92 -0.37
CA GLN A 240 -28.11 2.80 0.39
C GLN A 240 -27.02 1.74 0.62
N LYS A 241 -26.63 1.59 1.88
CA LYS A 241 -25.66 0.59 2.35
C LYS A 241 -26.27 -0.84 2.33
N PRO A 242 -25.45 -1.90 2.32
CA PRO A 242 -25.95 -3.29 2.35
C PRO A 242 -26.83 -3.56 3.57
N ALA A 243 -27.90 -4.36 3.42
CA ALA A 243 -28.76 -4.74 4.53
C ALA A 243 -28.01 -5.48 5.66
N SER A 244 -26.93 -6.19 5.32
CA SER A 244 -26.06 -6.89 6.28
C SER A 244 -25.37 -5.95 7.28
N LEU A 245 -25.20 -4.66 6.96
CA LEU A 245 -24.67 -3.67 7.91
C LEU A 245 -25.56 -3.53 9.16
N GLY A 246 -26.88 -3.67 9.00
CA GLY A 246 -27.82 -3.70 10.12
C GLY A 246 -27.69 -4.94 11.01
N ARG A 247 -26.99 -5.99 10.56
CA ARG A 247 -26.79 -7.25 11.29
C ARG A 247 -25.46 -7.29 12.06
N VAL A 248 -24.61 -6.27 11.91
CA VAL A 248 -23.35 -6.15 12.66
C VAL A 248 -23.69 -5.88 14.13
N LYS A 249 -23.40 -6.87 14.99
CA LYS A 249 -23.77 -6.83 16.41
C LYS A 249 -22.85 -5.93 17.25
N ASP A 250 -21.58 -5.88 16.89
CA ASP A 250 -20.58 -5.08 17.58
C ASP A 250 -20.63 -3.62 17.10
N PRO A 251 -20.98 -2.65 17.96
CA PRO A 251 -21.07 -1.25 17.59
C PRO A 251 -19.74 -0.66 17.10
N GLU A 252 -18.59 -1.12 17.62
CA GLU A 252 -17.29 -0.61 17.20
C GLU A 252 -16.99 -1.00 15.76
N PHE A 253 -17.22 -2.28 15.39
CA PHE A 253 -17.09 -2.72 14.00
C PHE A 253 -18.05 -1.97 13.08
N LYS A 254 -19.30 -1.78 13.52
CA LYS A 254 -20.29 -1.07 12.72
C LYS A 254 -19.86 0.36 12.43
N GLN A 255 -19.41 1.10 13.45
CA GLN A 255 -18.91 2.48 13.29
C GLN A 255 -17.68 2.53 12.39
N PHE A 256 -16.74 1.59 12.54
CA PHE A 256 -15.55 1.53 11.70
C PHE A 256 -15.88 1.27 10.23
N ILE A 257 -16.79 0.33 9.95
CA ILE A 257 -17.29 0.09 8.60
C ILE A 257 -18.00 1.35 8.06
N GLU A 258 -18.84 2.00 8.85
CA GLU A 258 -19.56 3.20 8.43
C GLU A 258 -18.64 4.36 8.05
N LYS A 259 -17.49 4.54 8.74
CA LYS A 259 -16.45 5.50 8.36
C LYS A 259 -15.86 5.21 6.98
N CYS A 260 -15.59 3.94 6.68
CA CYS A 260 -15.07 3.53 5.38
C CYS A 260 -16.07 3.76 4.24
N LEU A 261 -17.38 3.73 4.53
CA LEU A 261 -18.46 3.89 3.55
C LEU A 261 -19.01 5.32 3.45
N LEU A 262 -18.27 6.31 3.96
CA LEU A 262 -18.59 7.73 3.77
C LEU A 262 -18.40 8.17 2.30
N PRO A 263 -19.01 9.30 1.88
CA PRO A 263 -18.70 9.94 0.61
C PRO A 263 -17.20 10.21 0.49
N ALA A 264 -16.64 10.18 -0.72
CA ALA A 264 -15.20 10.25 -0.96
C ALA A 264 -14.52 11.44 -0.24
N LEU A 265 -15.15 12.62 -0.23
CA LEU A 265 -14.63 13.84 0.42
C LEU A 265 -14.53 13.75 1.96
N GLU A 266 -15.31 12.88 2.58
CA GLU A 266 -15.35 12.70 4.04
C GLU A 266 -14.70 11.37 4.47
N ARG A 267 -14.34 10.52 3.50
CA ARG A 267 -13.81 9.19 3.75
C ARG A 267 -12.35 9.30 4.20
N PRO A 268 -11.98 8.71 5.34
CA PRO A 268 -10.59 8.74 5.79
C PRO A 268 -9.70 7.94 4.84
N SER A 269 -8.44 8.35 4.75
CA SER A 269 -7.39 7.60 4.09
C SER A 269 -7.07 6.29 4.84
N ALA A 270 -6.36 5.38 4.16
CA ALA A 270 -5.88 4.15 4.80
C ALA A 270 -4.96 4.42 6.00
N PHE A 271 -4.17 5.51 5.95
CA PHE A 271 -3.32 5.95 7.05
C PHE A 271 -4.12 6.43 8.26
N GLU A 272 -5.17 7.22 8.05
CA GLU A 272 -6.04 7.68 9.14
C GLU A 272 -6.78 6.50 9.79
N LEU A 273 -7.25 5.54 8.98
CA LEU A 273 -7.90 4.32 9.51
C LEU A 273 -6.95 3.43 10.30
N LEU A 274 -5.67 3.35 9.94
CA LEU A 274 -4.65 2.63 10.73
C LEU A 274 -4.48 3.20 12.13
N ASN A 275 -4.64 4.51 12.27
CA ASN A 275 -4.53 5.24 13.54
C ASN A 275 -5.88 5.34 14.27
N ASP A 276 -6.95 4.72 13.76
CA ASP A 276 -8.25 4.73 14.40
C ASP A 276 -8.22 3.96 15.74
N PRO A 277 -8.81 4.49 16.83
CA PRO A 277 -8.87 3.81 18.13
C PRO A 277 -9.43 2.39 18.07
N PHE A 278 -10.31 2.11 17.10
CA PHE A 278 -10.84 0.77 16.83
C PHE A 278 -9.73 -0.28 16.67
N LEU A 279 -8.60 0.10 16.04
CA LEU A 279 -7.47 -0.77 15.77
C LEU A 279 -6.35 -0.70 16.83
N ALA A 280 -6.43 0.18 17.83
CA ALA A 280 -5.34 0.40 18.80
C ALA A 280 -5.09 -0.78 19.79
N GLY A 281 -6.04 -1.72 19.94
CA GLY A 281 -6.02 -2.72 21.04
C GLY A 281 -5.61 -4.16 20.71
N GLY A 282 -4.86 -4.43 19.64
CA GLY A 282 -4.67 -5.81 19.13
C GLY A 282 -3.26 -6.40 19.16
N GLU A 283 -2.25 -5.67 19.62
CA GLU A 283 -0.88 -6.22 19.63
C GLU A 283 -0.73 -7.27 20.75
N ASP A 284 -0.61 -8.55 20.37
CA ASP A 284 -0.04 -9.56 21.24
C ASP A 284 1.44 -9.23 21.47
N SER A 285 1.71 -8.72 22.66
CA SER A 285 2.98 -8.28 23.20
C SER A 285 4.03 -9.39 23.39
N THR A 286 3.94 -10.53 22.68
CA THR A 286 4.81 -11.70 22.92
C THR A 286 5.57 -12.25 21.72
N LYS A 287 5.45 -11.74 20.48
CA LYS A 287 6.32 -12.22 19.37
C LYS A 287 6.91 -11.17 18.41
N LEU A 288 6.83 -9.88 18.73
CA LEU A 288 7.64 -8.85 18.05
C LEU A 288 8.29 -7.90 19.07
N LYS A 289 9.14 -8.44 19.96
CA LYS A 289 10.20 -7.65 20.57
C LYS A 289 11.37 -7.51 19.57
N SER A 290 11.10 -6.86 18.45
CA SER A 290 12.11 -6.13 17.69
C SER A 290 11.52 -4.79 17.24
N ARG A 291 11.79 -3.78 18.08
CA ARG A 291 11.98 -2.37 17.74
C ARG A 291 10.85 -1.64 16.99
N THR A 292 9.97 -1.00 17.77
CA THR A 292 9.51 0.36 17.46
C THR A 292 9.39 1.13 18.77
N SER A 293 10.27 2.10 18.98
CA SER A 293 10.33 2.93 20.18
C SER A 293 9.17 3.92 20.17
N GLN A 294 8.51 4.08 21.33
CA GLN A 294 7.38 4.97 21.54
C GLN A 294 7.81 6.44 21.33
N ILE A 295 7.15 7.13 20.40
CA ILE A 295 7.23 8.59 20.24
C ILE A 295 6.12 9.19 21.10
N SER A 296 6.48 9.82 22.22
CA SER A 296 5.53 10.63 23.00
C SER A 296 5.43 12.03 22.37
N GLN A 297 4.31 12.33 21.71
CA GLN A 297 4.01 13.67 21.24
C GLN A 297 3.65 14.57 22.42
N SER A 298 4.58 15.44 22.83
CA SER A 298 4.26 16.65 23.59
C SER A 298 4.84 17.85 22.87
N SER A 299 3.95 18.65 22.27
CA SER A 299 4.19 19.97 21.68
C SER A 299 4.94 20.00 20.33
N LEU A 300 4.33 20.72 19.38
CA LEU A 300 4.63 20.84 17.94
C LEU A 300 6.02 21.43 17.56
N SER A 301 7.09 21.15 18.29
CA SER A 301 8.41 21.69 17.93
C SER A 301 9.58 20.74 18.11
N GLU A 302 9.47 19.65 18.87
CA GLU A 302 10.62 18.77 19.14
C GLU A 302 10.22 17.29 19.05
N LEU A 303 10.72 16.59 18.04
CA LEU A 303 10.60 15.13 17.93
C LEU A 303 11.66 14.47 18.81
N ARG A 304 11.33 13.32 19.40
CA ARG A 304 12.25 12.55 20.25
C ARG A 304 12.27 11.09 19.86
N LEU A 305 13.45 10.49 19.88
CA LEU A 305 13.66 9.08 19.59
C LEU A 305 14.80 8.55 20.46
N SER A 306 14.57 7.42 21.14
CA SER A 306 15.58 6.75 21.96
C SER A 306 16.05 5.45 21.33
N THR A 307 17.37 5.26 21.31
CA THR A 307 18.03 3.98 21.01
C THR A 307 18.47 3.30 22.31
N LYS A 308 19.18 2.18 22.20
CA LYS A 308 19.66 1.44 23.39
C LYS A 308 20.69 2.20 24.21
N ASP A 309 21.41 3.14 23.60
CA ASP A 309 22.55 3.83 24.19
C ASP A 309 22.43 5.37 24.20
N ARG A 310 21.46 5.94 23.48
CA ARG A 310 21.28 7.40 23.38
C ARG A 310 19.81 7.82 23.24
N GLU A 311 19.51 9.04 23.69
CA GLU A 311 18.27 9.75 23.40
C GLU A 311 18.57 10.88 22.42
N PHE A 312 17.75 10.98 21.37
CA PHE A 312 17.83 12.00 20.34
C PHE A 312 16.59 12.89 20.43
N SER A 313 16.79 14.20 20.34
CA SER A 313 15.70 15.14 20.11
C SER A 313 16.03 16.06 18.94
N LEU A 314 15.07 16.28 18.04
CA LEU A 314 15.24 17.10 16.85
C LEU A 314 14.10 18.11 16.76
N SER A 315 14.45 19.38 16.68
CA SER A 315 13.52 20.46 16.36
C SER A 315 13.93 21.13 15.05
N GLY A 316 12.96 21.41 14.18
CA GLY A 316 13.17 22.10 12.91
C GLY A 316 12.39 23.41 12.85
N GLU A 317 13.04 24.47 12.38
CA GLU A 317 12.42 25.77 12.09
C GLU A 317 12.72 26.17 10.64
N GLU A 318 11.71 26.62 9.89
CA GLU A 318 11.91 27.11 8.52
C GLU A 318 12.57 28.49 8.57
N VAL A 319 13.72 28.64 7.89
CA VAL A 319 14.49 29.90 7.87
C VAL A 319 14.50 30.54 6.48
N GLY A 320 13.92 29.88 5.48
CA GLY A 320 13.76 30.41 4.12
C GLY A 320 12.98 29.46 3.22
N ALA A 321 12.77 29.85 1.96
CA ALA A 321 11.90 29.14 1.02
C ALA A 321 12.29 27.67 0.71
N ASP A 322 13.54 27.28 0.99
CA ASP A 322 14.04 25.92 0.74
C ASP A 322 15.02 25.45 1.82
N THR A 323 14.96 26.02 3.03
CA THR A 323 15.95 25.72 4.08
C THR A 323 15.33 25.63 5.46
N ILE A 324 15.62 24.52 6.15
CA ILE A 324 15.22 24.26 7.52
C ILE A 324 16.46 24.35 8.42
N SER A 325 16.37 25.09 9.52
CA SER A 325 17.36 25.05 10.59
C SER A 325 16.97 23.95 11.56
N PHE A 326 17.81 22.92 11.67
CA PHE A 326 17.63 21.84 12.63
C PHE A 326 18.49 22.06 13.87
N THR A 327 17.90 21.81 15.03
CA THR A 327 18.61 21.64 16.30
C THR A 327 18.46 20.19 16.77
N LEU A 328 19.54 19.43 16.69
CA LEU A 328 19.63 18.05 17.17
C LEU A 328 20.31 18.03 18.55
N ARG A 329 19.67 17.41 19.54
CA ARG A 329 20.29 17.05 20.82
C ARG A 329 20.48 15.55 20.88
N MET A 330 21.64 15.14 21.38
CA MET A 330 22.02 13.75 21.57
C MET A 330 22.47 13.59 23.01
N LEU A 331 21.70 12.88 23.83
CA LEU A 331 22.04 12.55 25.22
C LEU A 331 22.46 11.09 25.30
N ASP A 332 23.50 10.79 26.07
CA ASP A 332 23.83 9.42 26.47
C ASP A 332 23.01 8.97 27.70
N LEU A 333 23.16 7.70 28.08
CA LEU A 333 22.46 7.11 29.23
C LEU A 333 22.81 7.77 30.59
N GLN A 334 23.86 8.59 30.66
CA GLN A 334 24.26 9.34 31.86
C GLN A 334 23.74 10.78 31.82
N GLY A 335 23.01 11.17 30.77
CA GLY A 335 22.49 12.51 30.57
C GLY A 335 23.54 13.52 30.07
N GLN A 336 24.74 13.06 29.71
CA GLN A 336 25.72 13.90 29.03
C GLN A 336 25.44 13.90 27.53
N GLY A 337 25.54 15.05 26.89
CA GLY A 337 25.15 15.13 25.49
C GLY A 337 25.71 16.31 24.73
N SER A 338 25.46 16.27 23.43
CA SER A 338 25.89 17.27 22.47
C SER A 338 24.66 17.89 21.80
N ARG A 339 24.70 19.20 21.57
CA ARG A 339 23.72 19.94 20.78
C ARG A 339 24.39 20.34 19.47
N LEU A 340 23.74 20.06 18.35
CA LEU A 340 24.20 20.40 17.02
C LEU A 340 23.11 21.21 16.31
N GLU A 341 23.50 22.35 15.76
CA GLU A 341 22.64 23.17 14.91
C GLU A 341 23.18 23.15 13.49
N PHE A 342 22.33 22.87 12.50
CA PHE A 342 22.73 22.76 11.11
C PHE A 342 21.57 23.17 10.18
N MET A 343 21.94 23.67 9.00
CA MET A 343 20.98 24.01 7.95
C MET A 343 20.77 22.78 7.06
N TYR A 344 19.52 22.56 6.66
CA TYR A 344 19.10 21.49 5.78
C TYR A 344 18.39 22.09 4.57
N CYS A 345 18.98 21.93 3.39
CA CYS A 345 18.46 22.41 2.12
C CYS A 345 17.58 21.34 1.46
N LEU A 346 16.29 21.62 1.30
CA LEU A 346 15.32 20.63 0.80
C LEU A 346 15.63 20.16 -0.64
N GLY A 347 16.21 21.02 -1.48
CA GLY A 347 16.58 20.68 -2.85
C GLY A 347 17.88 19.89 -3.03
N SER A 348 18.78 19.86 -2.03
CA SER A 348 20.11 19.23 -2.18
C SER A 348 20.45 18.19 -1.11
N ASP A 349 19.89 18.32 0.08
CA ASP A 349 20.21 17.44 1.21
C ASP A 349 19.21 16.29 1.28
N THR A 350 19.71 15.13 1.71
CA THR A 350 18.87 13.97 2.05
C THR A 350 19.12 13.59 3.51
N PRO A 351 18.13 13.05 4.24
CA PRO A 351 18.35 12.65 5.62
C PRO A 351 19.49 11.63 5.75
N GLY A 352 19.62 10.73 4.76
CA GLY A 352 20.70 9.74 4.70
C GLY A 352 22.09 10.27 4.35
N SER A 353 22.21 11.43 3.69
CA SER A 353 23.51 12.08 3.49
C SER A 353 23.94 12.81 4.76
N VAL A 354 23.03 13.57 5.36
CA VAL A 354 23.28 14.34 6.59
C VAL A 354 23.54 13.43 7.79
N SER A 355 22.74 12.37 7.97
CA SER A 355 22.91 11.38 9.06
C SER A 355 24.27 10.67 8.96
N ARG A 356 24.76 10.43 7.73
CA ARG A 356 26.06 9.79 7.48
C ARG A 356 27.23 10.70 7.87
N GLU A 357 27.15 11.98 7.56
CA GLU A 357 28.16 12.97 7.99
C GLU A 357 28.18 13.09 9.52
N MET A 358 27.00 13.16 10.15
CA MET A 358 26.89 13.16 11.62
C MET A 358 27.44 11.89 12.24
N ALA A 359 27.18 10.72 11.65
CA ALA A 359 27.69 9.46 12.16
C ALA A 359 29.23 9.41 12.13
N GLN A 360 29.85 9.97 11.10
CA GLN A 360 31.31 10.09 11.01
C GLN A 360 31.87 11.07 12.05
N GLN A 361 31.23 12.22 12.24
CA GLN A 361 31.70 13.26 13.16
C GLN A 361 31.52 12.89 14.64
N PHE A 362 30.39 12.30 14.99
CA PHE A 362 30.01 11.98 16.38
C PHE A 362 30.23 10.50 16.75
N LYS A 363 30.81 9.71 15.83
CA LYS A 363 31.05 8.26 15.99
C LYS A 363 29.77 7.50 16.38
N LEU A 364 28.67 7.80 15.69
CA LEU A 364 27.40 7.15 15.94
C LEU A 364 27.43 5.71 15.39
N SER A 365 26.77 4.79 16.08
CA SER A 365 26.49 3.45 15.56
C SER A 365 25.52 3.51 14.37
N ASP A 366 25.44 2.45 13.57
CA ASP A 366 24.47 2.37 12.46
C ASP A 366 23.02 2.51 12.94
N GLU A 367 22.72 2.04 14.16
CA GLU A 367 21.42 2.20 14.81
C GLU A 367 21.13 3.67 15.15
N ASN A 368 22.10 4.38 15.73
CA ASN A 368 21.98 5.79 16.06
C ASN A 368 21.92 6.67 14.81
N LYS A 369 22.63 6.30 13.75
CA LYS A 369 22.53 6.96 12.44
C LYS A 369 21.11 6.83 11.88
N ALA A 370 20.56 5.62 11.85
CA ALA A 370 19.21 5.38 11.35
C ALA A 370 18.14 6.14 12.16
N ALA A 371 18.32 6.24 13.48
CA ALA A 371 17.45 7.02 14.35
C ALA A 371 17.46 8.53 14.00
N VAL A 372 18.63 9.11 13.75
CA VAL A 372 18.76 10.51 13.35
C VAL A 372 18.15 10.76 11.97
N GLU A 373 18.31 9.81 11.05
CA GLU A 373 17.69 9.84 9.72
C GLU A 373 16.16 9.85 9.78
N ASP A 374 15.57 8.95 10.58
CA ASP A 374 14.12 8.88 10.79
C ASP A 374 13.56 10.15 11.46
N LEU A 375 14.28 10.71 12.44
CA LEU A 375 13.89 11.99 13.05
C LEU A 375 13.86 13.12 12.02
N MET A 376 14.87 13.21 11.14
CA MET A 376 14.89 14.22 10.08
C MET A 376 13.74 14.03 9.09
N ASP A 377 13.49 12.80 8.63
CA ASP A 377 12.37 12.49 7.74
C ASP A 377 11.02 12.94 8.33
N GLN A 378 10.81 12.66 9.62
CA GLN A 378 9.58 13.05 10.31
C GLN A 378 9.49 14.56 10.53
N SER A 379 10.58 15.22 10.94
CA SER A 379 10.56 16.67 11.15
C SER A 379 10.34 17.44 9.84
N ILE A 380 10.93 16.98 8.72
CA ILE A 380 10.70 17.60 7.41
C ILE A 380 9.21 17.55 7.03
N LYS A 381 8.54 16.40 7.23
CA LYS A 381 7.10 16.27 6.98
C LYS A 381 6.28 17.25 7.81
N VAL A 382 6.57 17.35 9.11
CA VAL A 382 5.85 18.27 10.02
C VAL A 382 6.03 19.74 9.62
N VAL A 383 7.25 20.13 9.22
CA VAL A 383 7.53 21.51 8.76
C VAL A 383 6.80 21.80 7.44
N LEU A 384 6.85 20.87 6.46
CA LEU A 384 6.18 21.04 5.17
C LEU A 384 4.65 21.03 5.27
N GLU A 385 4.08 20.21 6.16
CA GLU A 385 2.64 20.25 6.47
C GLU A 385 2.22 21.59 7.08
N SER A 386 3.07 22.19 7.92
CA SER A 386 2.84 23.52 8.50
C SER A 386 2.89 24.62 7.45
N ARG A 387 3.79 24.52 6.46
CA ARG A 387 3.87 25.41 5.29
C ARG A 387 2.64 25.32 4.39
N TRP A 388 2.14 24.10 4.14
CA TRP A 388 0.90 23.92 3.40
C TRP A 388 -0.27 24.61 4.11
N ARG A 389 -0.42 24.39 5.43
CA ARG A 389 -1.51 24.99 6.23
C ARG A 389 -1.44 26.52 6.33
N SER A 390 -0.25 27.11 6.29
CA SER A 390 -0.08 28.57 6.34
C SER A 390 -0.36 29.24 4.99
N GLN A 391 -0.08 28.56 3.88
CA GLN A 391 -0.35 29.04 2.51
C GLN A 391 -1.82 28.89 2.09
N THR A 392 -2.58 27.97 2.69
CA THR A 392 -3.99 27.71 2.33
C THR A 392 -5.01 28.48 3.17
N LYS A 393 -4.64 29.57 3.87
CA LYS A 393 -5.64 30.46 4.47
C LYS A 393 -6.26 31.34 3.38
N PRO A 394 -7.56 31.21 3.05
CA PRO A 394 -8.21 32.16 2.18
C PRO A 394 -8.40 33.44 2.99
N GLU A 395 -7.71 34.51 2.62
CA GLU A 395 -8.17 35.85 2.97
C GLU A 395 -9.51 36.06 2.24
N LEU A 396 -10.57 36.21 3.03
CA LEU A 396 -11.87 36.69 2.57
C LEU A 396 -11.70 38.10 2.00
N CYS A 397 -11.48 38.21 0.70
CA CYS A 397 -11.85 39.41 -0.05
C CYS A 397 -12.31 39.00 -1.45
N GLY A 398 -13.54 39.40 -1.76
CA GLY A 398 -14.24 38.98 -2.96
C GLY A 398 -13.68 39.54 -4.26
N ILE A 399 -14.38 39.14 -5.31
CA ILE A 399 -14.31 39.54 -6.72
C ILE A 399 -13.53 38.54 -7.60
N GLY A 400 -14.31 37.81 -8.40
CA GLY A 400 -14.01 37.57 -9.81
C GLY A 400 -13.09 36.40 -10.16
N LEU A 401 -13.70 35.31 -10.63
CA LEU A 401 -13.03 34.35 -11.52
C LEU A 401 -12.43 35.07 -12.73
N GLN A 402 -11.13 34.88 -12.97
CA GLN A 402 -10.57 34.63 -14.31
C GLN A 402 -9.09 34.22 -14.26
N CYS A 403 -8.81 33.06 -14.87
CA CYS A 403 -7.62 32.58 -15.58
C CYS A 403 -6.21 32.99 -15.14
N TYR A 404 -5.26 32.03 -15.10
CA TYR A 404 -4.15 31.95 -16.07
C TYR A 404 -3.45 30.57 -16.00
N GLN A 405 -3.22 30.01 -17.19
CA GLN A 405 -2.38 28.85 -17.50
C GLN A 405 -0.92 29.29 -17.74
N GLU A 406 -0.01 28.30 -17.60
CA GLU A 406 1.34 28.18 -18.19
C GLU A 406 2.48 29.08 -17.67
N ASP A 407 3.50 28.46 -17.07
CA ASP A 407 4.87 28.41 -17.62
C ASP A 407 5.83 27.61 -16.69
N LEU A 408 6.27 26.44 -17.17
CA LEU A 408 7.39 25.68 -16.65
C LEU A 408 8.57 25.87 -17.61
N MET A 409 9.57 26.66 -17.20
CA MET A 409 10.86 26.71 -17.87
C MET A 409 12.02 26.49 -16.89
N ASP A 410 12.81 25.46 -17.24
CA ASP A 410 14.26 25.30 -17.11
C ASP A 410 15.05 26.27 -16.22
N CYS A 411 15.83 25.71 -15.30
CA CYS A 411 17.02 26.36 -14.75
C CYS A 411 18.12 25.33 -14.48
N ASN A 412 18.78 24.90 -15.55
CA ASN A 412 20.18 24.47 -15.51
C ASN A 412 21.08 25.72 -15.45
N GLN A 413 22.15 25.65 -14.66
CA GLN A 413 23.24 26.64 -14.45
C GLN A 413 23.01 27.68 -13.33
N ILE A 414 23.73 27.52 -12.22
CA ILE A 414 24.83 28.41 -11.78
C ILE A 414 25.63 27.66 -10.71
N GLY A 415 26.94 27.49 -10.95
CA GLY A 415 27.86 26.83 -10.06
C GLY A 415 28.59 27.79 -9.09
N MET A 416 29.01 27.19 -7.98
CA MET A 416 30.17 27.49 -7.12
C MET A 416 30.24 28.80 -6.31
N ALA A 417 30.17 28.67 -4.99
CA ALA A 417 31.11 29.30 -4.05
C ALA A 417 31.17 28.53 -2.70
N LYS A 418 32.35 28.54 -2.08
CA LYS A 418 32.84 27.63 -1.03
C LYS A 418 32.48 28.05 0.42
N LYS A 419 32.27 27.01 1.24
CA LYS A 419 32.68 26.78 2.65
C LYS A 419 32.89 27.98 3.59
N GLY A 420 32.18 27.92 4.73
CA GLY A 420 32.54 28.63 5.96
C GLY A 420 31.76 28.13 7.18
N ILE A 421 32.12 26.96 7.72
CA ILE A 421 31.62 26.49 9.02
C ILE A 421 32.43 27.21 10.12
N ARG A 422 31.74 27.87 11.05
CA ARG A 422 32.29 28.24 12.37
C ARG A 422 31.57 27.40 13.43
N VAL A 423 32.36 26.67 14.20
CA VAL A 423 31.93 25.95 15.40
C VAL A 423 32.00 26.94 16.57
N ALA A 424 30.93 27.03 17.35
CA ALA A 424 30.95 27.49 18.73
C ALA A 424 30.19 26.46 19.58
#